data_AF-A0AAW6ITN7-F1
#
_entry.id   AF-A0AAW6ITN7-F1
#
_cell.length_a   1.000
_cell.length_b   1.000
_cell.length_c   1.000
_cell.angle_alpha   90.00
_cell.angle_beta   90.00
_cell.angle_gamma   90.00
#
_symmetry.space_group_name_H-M   'P 1'
#
loop_
_entity.id
_entity.type
_entity.pdbx_description
1 polymer ?
#
loop_
_entity_poly.entity_id
_entity_poly.type
_entity_poly.pdbx_seq_one_letter_code
_entity_poly.pdbx_strand_id
1 'polypeptide(L)'
;MLKKLLPLSVALALSGCGGSSNDSSDEAVEISVASTSTVNFYVPQWQSAKGTLNQLDSQGNVVESVAVENINTASVSVSPLNFYTFEFIPDDSALPCPRFTGCGRTLRGDVNDINENRLIDFEEITGVNLNYAARAYVAPGVNEVFFSPLSTAITNANVDATLASLSTSPFYQLTHSSLSNTLEAEIVANAFTYSAIIAGVSVEGFDLATAFDDFITQQDDTSAWQTYSSLADQYIADNLYSEQGNGLIQSVAGQVKQTIASVASYNNWQQKVETEQALESRELLENIRDALGVIRLQDTTYADDLDAKLEQLESALDDDTQQTITVLAEVINEVLINYSPLAEVSASEGQYTLRNLDISYSTSPYEWLITGTYDGLPVNIDMSIPTFRISGVLGDKIEGVMSASVINGDTRLDVDVSELLVEFDGVSEQSELLPDAQTGIANITTDVVIAKQSGELTGEISLDLNRFVTAFAQEVTSLSAFDFAGQYQSDIQTTPFHITALEASPLTGEENDDLMFGLELALPLGGASDFSLAYVGDVIDLSQLTSSDVFISVKQKALDLRIREVNSNISLTAKGENGRWLDVKQAGSNYSGGLYLGDTKIADVTAVRGIPGVLFPNGDFESLF
;
A
#
# COMPACT_ATOMS: atom_id res chain seq x y z
N MET A 1 -2.59 -19.90 -2.64
CA MET A 1 -1.67 -18.88 -3.20
C MET A 1 -0.20 -19.28 -3.06
N LEU A 2 0.37 -19.37 -1.86
CA LEU A 2 1.78 -19.77 -1.64
C LEU A 2 2.14 -21.19 -2.16
N LYS A 3 1.23 -22.18 -2.01
CA LYS A 3 1.38 -23.52 -2.63
C LYS A 3 1.38 -23.53 -4.17
N LYS A 4 1.10 -22.39 -4.83
CA LYS A 4 1.21 -22.20 -6.28
C LYS A 4 2.36 -21.27 -6.63
N LEU A 5 2.53 -20.17 -5.88
CA LEU A 5 3.56 -19.15 -6.07
C LEU A 5 4.97 -19.74 -5.95
N LEU A 6 5.24 -20.49 -4.87
CA LEU A 6 6.50 -21.21 -4.68
C LEU A 6 6.77 -22.22 -5.80
N PRO A 7 5.83 -23.12 -6.18
CA PRO A 7 6.02 -24.01 -7.30
C PRO A 7 6.02 -23.34 -8.69
N LEU A 8 5.52 -22.11 -8.86
CA LEU A 8 5.57 -21.37 -10.13
C LEU A 8 6.90 -20.61 -10.30
N SER A 9 7.44 -20.03 -9.23
CA SER A 9 8.84 -19.59 -9.15
C SER A 9 9.78 -20.76 -9.45
N VAL A 10 9.42 -21.94 -8.93
CA VAL A 10 10.08 -23.23 -9.18
C VAL A 10 9.81 -23.75 -10.60
N ALA A 11 8.65 -23.56 -11.23
CA ALA A 11 8.37 -24.04 -12.59
C ALA A 11 9.14 -23.24 -13.66
N LEU A 12 9.29 -21.93 -13.43
CA LEU A 12 10.15 -21.02 -14.19
C LEU A 12 11.64 -21.37 -14.06
N ALA A 13 12.03 -21.79 -12.85
CA ALA A 13 13.35 -22.32 -12.54
C ALA A 13 13.56 -23.75 -13.12
N LEU A 14 12.57 -24.64 -13.07
CA LEU A 14 12.74 -26.07 -13.36
C LEU A 14 12.53 -26.46 -14.82
N SER A 15 12.11 -25.57 -15.71
CA SER A 15 11.85 -25.88 -17.12
C SER A 15 13.12 -26.21 -17.95
N GLY A 16 14.33 -26.15 -17.35
CA GLY A 16 15.63 -26.39 -18.01
C GLY A 16 16.38 -27.68 -17.65
N CYS A 17 15.81 -28.63 -16.90
CA CYS A 17 16.53 -29.86 -16.55
C CYS A 17 16.65 -30.84 -17.73
N GLY A 18 17.76 -30.79 -18.50
CA GLY A 18 18.06 -31.80 -19.54
C GLY A 18 19.46 -31.76 -20.21
N GLY A 19 20.46 -32.38 -19.57
CA GLY A 19 21.59 -33.17 -20.14
C GLY A 19 22.51 -32.66 -21.29
N SER A 20 23.80 -32.40 -20.93
CA SER A 20 25.13 -32.49 -21.63
C SER A 20 25.26 -32.29 -23.17
N SER A 21 26.21 -31.53 -23.76
CA SER A 21 27.69 -31.66 -23.71
C SER A 21 28.46 -30.48 -24.39
N ASN A 22 29.74 -30.25 -23.99
CA ASN A 22 30.95 -29.56 -24.56
C ASN A 22 30.87 -28.71 -25.87
N ASP A 23 31.65 -27.64 -26.14
CA ASP A 23 32.76 -26.83 -25.57
C ASP A 23 32.89 -25.55 -26.44
N SER A 24 33.41 -24.42 -25.90
CA SER A 24 34.30 -23.40 -26.55
C SER A 24 34.11 -22.02 -25.88
N SER A 25 35.06 -21.52 -25.08
CA SER A 25 36.30 -20.75 -25.38
C SER A 25 36.08 -19.24 -25.49
N ASP A 26 36.57 -18.53 -24.48
CA ASP A 26 36.35 -17.12 -24.17
C ASP A 26 37.31 -16.17 -24.91
N GLU A 27 36.77 -15.04 -25.36
CA GLU A 27 37.49 -13.78 -25.48
C GLU A 27 36.81 -12.76 -24.54
N ALA A 28 37.59 -12.17 -23.62
CA ALA A 28 37.08 -11.19 -22.68
C ALA A 28 36.80 -9.85 -23.38
N VAL A 29 35.55 -9.39 -23.33
CA VAL A 29 35.12 -8.07 -23.82
C VAL A 29 35.01 -7.11 -22.63
N GLU A 30 35.64 -5.94 -22.73
CA GLU A 30 35.59 -4.90 -21.69
C GLU A 30 34.24 -4.17 -21.75
N ILE A 31 33.49 -4.13 -20.64
CA ILE A 31 32.23 -3.39 -20.53
C ILE A 31 32.53 -1.92 -20.26
N SER A 32 32.11 -1.02 -21.14
CA SER A 32 32.25 0.43 -20.92
C SER A 32 31.10 0.96 -20.05
N VAL A 33 31.42 1.47 -18.86
CA VAL A 33 30.46 2.22 -18.03
C VAL A 33 30.22 3.60 -18.63
N ALA A 34 28.98 4.08 -18.59
CA ALA A 34 28.69 5.48 -18.87
C ALA A 34 29.48 6.36 -17.89
N SER A 35 30.29 7.30 -18.40
CA SER A 35 31.09 8.19 -17.55
C SER A 35 30.24 9.13 -16.69
N THR A 36 28.96 9.26 -17.00
CA THR A 36 27.97 10.12 -16.34
C THR A 36 26.60 9.45 -16.38
N SER A 37 25.78 9.66 -15.35
CA SER A 37 24.37 9.27 -15.28
C SER A 37 23.49 10.50 -15.10
N THR A 38 22.24 10.38 -15.51
CA THR A 38 21.27 11.47 -15.44
C THR A 38 20.27 11.19 -14.33
N VAL A 39 20.04 12.19 -13.47
CA VAL A 39 18.99 12.15 -12.45
C VAL A 39 17.93 13.18 -12.83
N ASN A 40 16.70 12.71 -13.01
CA ASN A 40 15.50 13.52 -13.16
C ASN A 40 14.78 13.61 -11.83
N PHE A 41 13.95 14.64 -11.68
CA PHE A 41 13.29 14.95 -10.42
C PHE A 41 11.80 15.15 -10.63
N TYR A 42 11.03 14.89 -9.58
CA TYR A 42 9.61 15.22 -9.49
C TYR A 42 9.32 15.90 -8.16
N VAL A 43 8.56 16.99 -8.20
CA VAL A 43 7.90 17.60 -7.05
C VAL A 43 6.38 17.63 -7.30
N PRO A 44 5.58 17.32 -6.27
CA PRO A 44 4.12 17.36 -6.32
C PRO A 44 3.56 18.69 -6.82
N GLN A 45 2.43 18.60 -7.54
CA GLN A 45 1.83 19.71 -8.29
C GLN A 45 1.41 20.94 -7.47
N TRP A 46 1.19 20.78 -6.16
CA TRP A 46 0.83 21.91 -5.27
C TRP A 46 2.03 22.77 -4.90
N GLN A 47 3.24 22.26 -5.11
CA GLN A 47 4.46 23.01 -4.87
C GLN A 47 4.91 23.72 -6.15
N SER A 48 5.42 24.95 -6.00
CA SER A 48 6.13 25.61 -7.10
C SER A 48 7.27 24.73 -7.62
N ALA A 49 7.19 24.35 -8.89
CA ALA A 49 8.26 23.59 -9.55
C ALA A 49 9.51 24.44 -9.82
N LYS A 50 9.42 25.76 -9.69
CA LYS A 50 10.56 26.68 -9.82
C LYS A 50 11.26 26.83 -8.48
N GLY A 51 12.59 26.75 -8.47
CA GLY A 51 13.36 26.86 -7.23
C GLY A 51 14.86 26.63 -7.41
N THR A 52 15.50 26.20 -6.34
CA THR A 52 16.92 25.85 -6.29
C THR A 52 17.09 24.39 -5.89
N LEU A 53 17.81 23.62 -6.70
CA LEU A 53 18.21 22.25 -6.42
C LEU A 53 19.65 22.25 -5.87
N ASN A 54 19.81 21.70 -4.66
CA ASN A 54 21.10 21.53 -4.00
C ASN A 54 21.50 20.06 -3.99
N GLN A 55 22.78 19.79 -4.25
CA GLN A 55 23.40 18.51 -3.95
C GLN A 55 24.16 18.64 -2.64
N LEU A 56 23.89 17.76 -1.68
CA LEU A 56 24.50 17.77 -0.35
C LEU A 56 25.59 16.71 -0.22
N ASP A 57 26.59 16.97 0.62
CA ASP A 57 27.56 15.96 1.07
C ASP A 57 27.00 15.10 2.22
N SER A 58 27.78 14.12 2.67
CA SER A 58 27.44 13.24 3.79
C SER A 58 27.27 13.96 5.15
N GLN A 59 27.69 15.23 5.25
CA GLN A 59 27.57 16.08 6.43
C GLN A 59 26.42 17.10 6.28
N GLY A 60 25.67 17.06 5.17
CA GLY A 60 24.57 17.97 4.87
C GLY A 60 25.01 19.34 4.33
N ASN A 61 26.28 19.52 3.95
CA ASN A 61 26.72 20.78 3.33
C ASN A 61 26.42 20.78 1.84
N VAL A 62 26.02 21.94 1.32
CA VAL A 62 25.79 22.14 -0.12
C VAL A 62 27.12 22.06 -0.87
N VAL A 63 27.23 21.08 -1.78
CA VAL A 63 28.37 20.86 -2.68
C VAL A 63 28.15 21.57 -4.01
N GLU A 64 26.92 21.48 -4.53
CA GLU A 64 26.50 22.11 -5.78
C GLU A 64 25.09 22.67 -5.61
N SER A 65 24.80 23.78 -6.29
CA SER A 65 23.51 24.46 -6.23
C SER A 65 23.15 24.99 -7.62
N VAL A 66 21.97 24.62 -8.09
CA VAL A 66 21.48 24.91 -9.44
C VAL A 66 20.10 25.53 -9.34
N ALA A 67 19.95 26.76 -9.84
CA ALA A 67 18.63 27.35 -10.02
C ALA A 67 17.91 26.64 -11.19
N VAL A 68 16.67 26.21 -10.96
CA VAL A 68 15.86 25.48 -11.93
C VAL A 68 14.54 26.23 -12.17
N GLU A 69 14.21 26.44 -13.44
CA GLU A 69 12.93 27.06 -13.81
C GLU A 69 11.74 26.10 -13.61
N ASN A 70 11.99 24.80 -13.72
CA ASN A 70 11.02 23.75 -13.43
C ASN A 70 11.77 22.45 -13.11
N ILE A 71 11.74 22.02 -11.84
CA ILE A 71 12.40 20.82 -11.35
C ILE A 71 11.89 19.53 -12.02
N ASN A 72 10.60 19.48 -12.39
CA ASN A 72 9.95 18.31 -13.04
C ASN A 72 10.42 18.07 -14.48
N THR A 73 11.17 19.02 -15.05
CA THR A 73 11.80 18.87 -16.38
C THR A 73 13.32 19.09 -16.32
N ALA A 74 13.85 19.33 -15.12
CA ALA A 74 15.27 19.48 -14.89
C ALA A 74 15.94 18.11 -14.79
N SER A 75 17.22 18.07 -15.14
CA SER A 75 18.04 16.88 -15.02
C SER A 75 19.46 17.27 -14.62
N VAL A 76 20.09 16.51 -13.73
CA VAL A 76 21.48 16.70 -13.31
C VAL A 76 22.32 15.52 -13.78
N SER A 77 23.52 15.80 -14.28
CA SER A 77 24.50 14.77 -14.63
C SER A 77 25.46 14.53 -13.46
N VAL A 78 25.49 13.30 -12.95
CA VAL A 78 26.35 12.89 -11.84
C VAL A 78 27.15 11.64 -12.18
N SER A 79 28.07 11.23 -11.32
CA SER A 79 28.83 9.99 -11.53
C SER A 79 27.97 8.79 -11.07
N PRO A 80 27.86 7.71 -11.87
CA PRO A 80 27.15 6.50 -11.42
C PRO A 80 27.85 5.84 -10.23
N LEU A 81 27.16 4.84 -9.65
CA LEU A 81 27.64 3.97 -8.58
C LEU A 81 27.88 4.68 -7.25
N ASN A 82 27.23 5.82 -7.03
CA ASN A 82 27.36 6.63 -5.84
C ASN A 82 25.98 6.99 -5.28
N PHE A 83 25.95 7.20 -3.97
CA PHE A 83 24.80 7.79 -3.28
C PHE A 83 24.90 9.31 -3.33
N TYR A 84 23.77 9.96 -3.57
CA TYR A 84 23.63 11.41 -3.57
C TYR A 84 22.44 11.81 -2.71
N THR A 85 22.59 12.93 -2.01
CA THR A 85 21.48 13.59 -1.33
C THR A 85 21.14 14.85 -2.10
N PHE A 86 19.89 14.96 -2.53
CA PHE A 86 19.36 16.13 -3.21
C PHE A 86 18.35 16.84 -2.30
N GLU A 87 18.41 18.17 -2.28
CA GLU A 87 17.46 19.03 -1.59
C GLU A 87 16.88 20.02 -2.59
N PHE A 88 15.57 20.19 -2.60
CA PHE A 88 14.89 21.17 -3.45
C PHE A 88 14.22 22.25 -2.60
N ILE A 89 14.60 23.50 -2.85
CA ILE A 89 14.05 24.68 -2.19
C ILE A 89 13.21 25.44 -3.22
N PRO A 90 11.87 25.40 -3.13
CA PRO A 90 11.00 26.12 -4.06
C PRO A 90 11.10 27.64 -3.86
N ASP A 91 10.96 28.40 -4.95
CA ASP A 91 10.98 29.88 -4.93
C ASP A 91 9.75 30.48 -4.24
N ASP A 92 8.64 29.73 -4.24
CA ASP A 92 7.38 30.08 -3.59
C ASP A 92 6.98 28.94 -2.65
N SER A 93 6.75 29.27 -1.38
CA SER A 93 6.34 28.33 -0.35
C SER A 93 4.83 28.33 -0.10
N ALA A 94 4.06 29.16 -0.81
CA ALA A 94 2.61 29.15 -0.71
C ALA A 94 2.05 27.82 -1.23
N LEU A 95 1.34 27.11 -0.37
CA LEU A 95 0.75 25.81 -0.67
C LEU A 95 -0.78 25.93 -0.67
N PRO A 96 -1.47 25.72 -1.81
CA PRO A 96 -2.92 25.68 -1.83
C PRO A 96 -3.45 24.43 -1.12
N CYS A 97 -4.66 24.51 -0.58
CA CYS A 97 -5.35 23.36 -0.03
C CYS A 97 -5.70 22.36 -1.13
N PRO A 98 -5.21 21.10 -1.06
CA PRO A 98 -5.43 20.13 -2.12
C PRO A 98 -6.75 19.36 -2.02
N ARG A 99 -7.51 19.51 -0.91
CA ARG A 99 -8.72 18.73 -0.64
C ARG A 99 -9.99 19.48 -1.06
N PHE A 100 -10.83 18.86 -1.88
CA PHE A 100 -12.08 19.47 -2.37
C PHE A 100 -13.05 19.86 -1.24
N THR A 101 -13.07 19.11 -0.14
CA THR A 101 -13.89 19.38 1.05
C THR A 101 -13.26 20.38 2.02
N GLY A 102 -12.07 20.91 1.71
CA GLY A 102 -11.29 21.83 2.55
C GLY A 102 -10.28 21.13 3.46
N CYS A 103 -9.26 21.87 3.89
CA CYS A 103 -8.09 21.32 4.59
C CYS A 103 -8.14 21.45 6.11
N GLY A 104 -9.14 22.14 6.65
CA GLY A 104 -9.31 22.29 8.09
C GLY A 104 -9.77 23.67 8.49
N ARG A 105 -10.21 23.80 9.75
CA ARG A 105 -10.81 25.02 10.26
C ARG A 105 -9.76 26.07 10.59
N THR A 106 -10.10 27.33 10.32
CA THR A 106 -9.25 28.47 10.66
C THR A 106 -9.71 29.19 11.92
N LEU A 107 -8.80 30.01 12.46
CA LEU A 107 -9.16 30.99 13.48
C LEU A 107 -10.00 32.12 12.86
N ARG A 108 -10.82 32.78 13.68
CA ARG A 108 -11.65 33.90 13.20
C ARG A 108 -10.76 35.04 12.70
N GLY A 109 -10.92 35.41 11.42
CA GLY A 109 -10.18 36.50 10.80
C GLY A 109 -8.79 36.08 10.30
N ASP A 110 -8.61 34.78 10.03
CA ASP A 110 -7.49 34.30 9.24
C ASP A 110 -7.49 34.96 7.86
N VAL A 111 -6.33 35.38 7.38
CA VAL A 111 -6.19 36.07 6.09
C VAL A 111 -6.26 35.11 4.90
N ASN A 112 -6.08 33.82 5.18
CA ASN A 112 -6.09 32.75 4.20
C ASN A 112 -7.49 32.18 3.94
N ASP A 113 -8.44 32.42 4.84
CA ASP A 113 -9.87 32.14 4.68
C ASP A 113 -10.51 33.32 3.94
N ILE A 114 -10.64 33.21 2.61
CA ILE A 114 -10.99 34.34 1.73
C ILE A 114 -12.48 34.69 1.88
N ASN A 115 -13.32 33.71 2.20
CA ASN A 115 -14.77 33.88 2.29
C ASN A 115 -15.30 33.99 3.74
N GLU A 116 -14.41 33.98 4.72
CA GLU A 116 -14.66 34.08 6.17
C GLU A 116 -15.60 32.97 6.72
N ASN A 117 -15.60 31.78 6.09
CA ASN A 117 -16.43 30.64 6.49
C ASN A 117 -15.81 29.81 7.63
N ARG A 118 -14.59 30.15 8.07
CA ARG A 118 -13.76 29.45 9.07
C ARG A 118 -13.24 28.08 8.65
N LEU A 119 -13.04 27.88 7.35
CA LEU A 119 -12.47 26.70 6.72
C LEU A 119 -11.42 27.19 5.71
N ILE A 120 -10.29 26.49 5.59
CA ILE A 120 -9.47 26.64 4.40
C ILE A 120 -10.10 25.79 3.31
N ASP A 121 -10.74 26.44 2.36
CA ASP A 121 -11.38 25.76 1.23
C ASP A 121 -10.35 25.29 0.21
N PHE A 122 -10.79 24.42 -0.71
CA PHE A 122 -9.99 23.99 -1.85
C PHE A 122 -9.36 25.19 -2.59
N GLU A 123 -8.08 25.06 -2.95
CA GLU A 123 -7.25 26.09 -3.58
C GLU A 123 -6.93 27.34 -2.74
N GLU A 124 -7.49 27.50 -1.54
CA GLU A 124 -7.06 28.56 -0.63
C GLU A 124 -5.65 28.29 -0.10
N ILE A 125 -4.86 29.35 0.08
CA ILE A 125 -3.46 29.22 0.51
C ILE A 125 -3.41 28.79 1.98
N THR A 126 -2.63 27.78 2.28
CA THR A 126 -2.40 27.28 3.63
C THR A 126 -1.24 28.02 4.31
N GLY A 127 -1.17 27.93 5.65
CA GLY A 127 -0.01 28.40 6.43
C GLY A 127 1.14 27.40 6.51
N VAL A 128 1.05 26.27 5.81
CA VAL A 128 2.01 25.16 5.89
C VAL A 128 3.22 25.46 5.02
N ASN A 129 4.41 25.08 5.48
CA ASN A 129 5.63 25.08 4.68
C ASN A 129 6.21 23.67 4.67
N LEU A 130 6.62 23.21 3.49
CA LEU A 130 7.18 21.88 3.29
C LEU A 130 8.63 21.95 2.83
N ASN A 131 9.41 20.95 3.22
CA ASN A 131 10.80 20.79 2.82
C ASN A 131 10.94 19.50 2.00
N TYR A 132 11.84 19.52 1.02
CA TYR A 132 12.02 18.42 0.08
C TYR A 132 13.48 17.99 0.02
N ALA A 133 13.75 16.76 0.45
CA ALA A 133 15.03 16.11 0.30
C ALA A 133 14.84 14.62 0.01
N ALA A 134 15.81 14.04 -0.68
CA ALA A 134 15.84 12.61 -0.97
C ALA A 134 17.28 12.12 -1.12
N ARG A 135 17.61 11.01 -0.46
CA ARG A 135 18.87 10.28 -0.64
C ARG A 135 18.69 9.09 -1.58
N ALA A 136 19.42 9.09 -2.69
CA ALA A 136 19.24 8.13 -3.79
C ALA A 136 20.56 7.51 -4.25
N TYR A 137 20.53 6.22 -4.61
CA TYR A 137 21.65 5.55 -5.28
C TYR A 137 21.60 5.74 -6.78
N VAL A 138 22.61 6.35 -7.41
CA VAL A 138 22.56 6.62 -8.85
C VAL A 138 23.18 5.47 -9.64
N ALA A 139 22.34 4.70 -10.34
CA ALA A 139 22.77 3.65 -11.26
C ALA A 139 23.18 4.24 -12.63
N PRO A 140 24.00 3.53 -13.44
CA PRO A 140 24.30 3.92 -14.81
C PRO A 140 23.04 4.11 -15.67
N GLY A 141 22.87 5.28 -16.27
CA GLY A 141 21.72 5.57 -17.14
C GLY A 141 20.82 6.68 -16.58
N VAL A 142 19.51 6.51 -16.72
CA VAL A 142 18.50 7.45 -16.23
C VAL A 142 17.94 7.00 -14.88
N ASN A 143 17.92 7.90 -13.92
CA ASN A 143 17.34 7.70 -12.60
C ASN A 143 16.28 8.79 -12.36
N GLU A 144 15.28 8.49 -11.56
CA GLU A 144 14.19 9.41 -11.19
C GLU A 144 14.10 9.48 -9.66
N VAL A 145 13.99 10.69 -9.13
CA VAL A 145 13.86 10.98 -7.69
C VAL A 145 12.59 11.78 -7.46
N PHE A 146 11.73 11.28 -6.59
CA PHE A 146 10.41 11.86 -6.30
C PHE A 146 10.43 12.51 -4.92
N PHE A 147 10.34 13.83 -4.88
CA PHE A 147 10.37 14.56 -3.62
C PHE A 147 9.03 14.50 -2.90
N SER A 148 9.06 14.25 -1.60
CA SER A 148 7.91 14.37 -0.70
C SER A 148 8.37 14.75 0.71
N PRO A 149 7.48 15.27 1.57
CA PRO A 149 7.80 15.49 2.98
C PRO A 149 8.27 14.21 3.69
N LEU A 150 7.73 13.04 3.31
CA LEU A 150 8.17 11.76 3.87
C LEU A 150 9.56 11.36 3.39
N SER A 151 9.91 11.56 2.11
CA SER A 151 11.27 11.31 1.64
C SER A 151 12.29 12.18 2.39
N THR A 152 11.90 13.41 2.75
CA THR A 152 12.70 14.30 3.61
C THR A 152 12.88 13.72 5.00
N ALA A 153 11.80 13.29 5.65
CA ALA A 153 11.86 12.69 6.99
C ALA A 153 12.74 11.44 7.03
N ILE A 154 12.59 10.54 6.06
CA ILE A 154 13.42 9.33 5.89
C ILE A 154 14.89 9.70 5.67
N THR A 155 15.16 10.67 4.81
CA THR A 155 16.52 11.13 4.50
C THR A 155 17.19 11.72 5.74
N ASN A 156 16.46 12.52 6.51
CA ASN A 156 16.96 13.15 7.73
C ASN A 156 17.20 12.13 8.85
N ALA A 157 16.33 11.12 8.99
CA ALA A 157 16.50 10.01 9.93
C ALA A 157 17.61 9.02 9.52
N ASN A 158 18.07 9.10 8.27
CA ASN A 158 19.06 8.20 7.67
C ASN A 158 18.66 6.72 7.76
N VAL A 159 17.39 6.42 7.47
CA VAL A 159 16.84 5.06 7.50
C VAL A 159 16.61 4.50 6.09
N ASP A 160 16.63 3.18 5.96
CA ASP A 160 16.40 2.48 4.69
C ASP A 160 14.92 2.18 4.47
N ALA A 161 14.34 2.76 3.42
CA ALA A 161 12.94 2.56 3.03
C ALA A 161 12.73 1.41 2.03
N THR A 162 13.77 0.67 1.67
CA THR A 162 13.68 -0.34 0.59
C THR A 162 12.71 -1.47 0.93
N LEU A 163 12.71 -1.99 2.15
CA LEU A 163 11.77 -3.07 2.52
C LEU A 163 10.35 -2.55 2.70
N ALA A 164 10.20 -1.34 3.24
CA ALA A 164 8.90 -0.68 3.44
C ALA A 164 8.20 -0.30 2.13
N SER A 165 8.95 -0.09 1.05
CA SER A 165 8.40 0.31 -0.26
C SER A 165 7.85 -0.85 -1.08
N LEU A 166 7.99 -2.10 -0.61
CA LEU A 166 7.67 -3.31 -1.37
C LEU A 166 8.31 -3.32 -2.78
N SER A 167 9.49 -2.71 -2.89
CA SER A 167 10.27 -2.69 -4.11
C SER A 167 11.77 -2.73 -3.77
N THR A 168 12.64 -2.80 -4.77
CA THR A 168 14.08 -2.89 -4.53
C THR A 168 14.79 -1.54 -4.48
N SER A 169 14.01 -0.46 -4.45
CA SER A 169 14.46 0.90 -4.17
C SER A 169 13.50 1.55 -3.19
N PRO A 170 13.90 2.64 -2.51
CA PRO A 170 12.94 3.46 -1.79
C PRO A 170 11.79 3.89 -2.70
N PHE A 171 10.56 4.02 -2.17
CA PHE A 171 9.37 4.41 -2.95
C PHE A 171 9.52 5.75 -3.69
N TYR A 172 10.44 6.59 -3.22
CA TYR A 172 10.77 7.89 -3.80
C TYR A 172 11.90 7.84 -4.84
N GLN A 173 12.30 6.66 -5.31
CA GLN A 173 13.37 6.51 -6.29
C GLN A 173 13.09 5.41 -7.31
N LEU A 174 13.37 5.70 -8.58
CA LEU A 174 13.52 4.71 -9.65
C LEU A 174 14.92 4.77 -10.26
N THR A 175 15.53 3.61 -10.43
CA THR A 175 16.84 3.43 -11.11
C THR A 175 16.68 2.89 -12.54
N HIS A 176 15.46 2.51 -12.88
CA HIS A 176 14.98 2.15 -14.19
C HIS A 176 13.47 2.40 -14.19
N SER A 177 12.97 3.24 -15.09
CA SER A 177 11.57 3.63 -15.12
C SER A 177 10.79 2.95 -16.23
N SER A 178 9.55 2.57 -15.90
CA SER A 178 8.49 2.31 -16.86
C SER A 178 7.36 3.29 -16.58
N LEU A 179 6.51 3.56 -17.57
CA LEU A 179 5.40 4.50 -17.42
C LEU A 179 4.54 4.21 -16.17
N SER A 180 4.26 2.94 -15.90
CA SER A 180 3.53 2.50 -14.70
C SER A 180 4.24 2.86 -13.40
N ASN A 181 5.55 2.60 -13.32
CA ASN A 181 6.33 2.78 -12.10
C ASN A 181 6.57 4.26 -11.81
N THR A 182 6.81 5.08 -12.84
CA THR A 182 6.89 6.53 -12.69
C THR A 182 5.56 7.08 -12.19
N LEU A 183 4.44 6.66 -12.79
CA LEU A 183 3.12 7.12 -12.37
C LEU A 183 2.79 6.72 -10.92
N GLU A 184 3.08 5.48 -10.54
CA GLU A 184 2.93 5.01 -9.15
C GLU A 184 3.73 5.90 -8.19
N ALA A 185 5.03 6.12 -8.46
CA ALA A 185 5.89 6.92 -7.60
C ALA A 185 5.46 8.40 -7.51
N GLU A 186 4.97 8.99 -8.61
CA GLU A 186 4.40 10.35 -8.60
C GLU A 186 3.16 10.43 -7.70
N ILE A 187 2.25 9.45 -7.80
CA ILE A 187 1.02 9.42 -7.02
C ILE A 187 1.33 9.17 -5.54
N VAL A 188 2.29 8.30 -5.20
CA VAL A 188 2.75 8.10 -3.81
C VAL A 188 3.37 9.39 -3.25
N ALA A 189 4.21 10.09 -4.03
CA ALA A 189 4.78 11.37 -3.61
C ALA A 189 3.69 12.44 -3.40
N ASN A 190 2.66 12.45 -4.24
CA ASN A 190 1.48 13.29 -4.09
C ASN A 190 0.70 12.94 -2.82
N ALA A 191 0.43 11.67 -2.54
CA ALA A 191 -0.31 11.23 -1.35
C ALA A 191 0.38 11.68 -0.05
N PHE A 192 1.70 11.50 0.06
CA PHE A 192 2.46 11.92 1.23
C PHE A 192 2.57 13.45 1.37
N THR A 193 2.47 14.19 0.27
CA THR A 193 2.46 15.66 0.29
C THR A 193 1.08 16.20 0.62
N TYR A 194 0.04 15.60 0.04
CA TYR A 194 -1.38 15.84 0.35
C TYR A 194 -1.63 15.74 1.84
N SER A 195 -1.21 14.62 2.43
CA SER A 195 -1.35 14.38 3.87
C SER A 195 -0.60 15.41 4.71
N ALA A 196 0.63 15.78 4.33
CA ALA A 196 1.41 16.76 5.08
C ALA A 196 0.76 18.14 5.12
N ILE A 197 0.14 18.55 4.00
CA ILE A 197 -0.58 19.83 3.93
C ILE A 197 -1.80 19.78 4.86
N ILE A 198 -2.61 18.73 4.78
CA ILE A 198 -3.84 18.64 5.57
C ILE A 198 -3.54 18.52 7.05
N ALA A 199 -2.66 17.58 7.45
CA ALA A 199 -2.26 17.41 8.84
C ALA A 199 -1.67 18.71 9.41
N GLY A 200 -0.85 19.43 8.63
CA GLY A 200 -0.28 20.72 9.04
C GLY A 200 -1.30 21.84 9.25
N VAL A 201 -2.48 21.77 8.61
CA VAL A 201 -3.59 22.72 8.82
C VAL A 201 -4.52 22.24 9.93
N SER A 202 -4.84 20.95 9.99
CA SER A 202 -5.88 20.40 10.86
C SER A 202 -5.39 20.05 12.26
N VAL A 203 -4.10 19.80 12.45
CA VAL A 203 -3.50 19.39 13.72
C VAL A 203 -2.57 20.48 14.23
N GLU A 204 -2.94 21.10 15.36
CA GLU A 204 -2.14 22.15 15.97
C GLU A 204 -0.75 21.63 16.38
N GLY A 205 0.31 22.24 15.84
CA GLY A 205 1.69 21.88 16.19
C GLY A 205 2.22 20.63 15.48
N PHE A 206 1.54 20.14 14.45
CA PHE A 206 2.01 18.99 13.66
C PHE A 206 3.40 19.22 13.05
N ASP A 207 4.29 18.26 13.25
CA ASP A 207 5.61 18.19 12.63
C ASP A 207 5.86 16.75 12.16
N LEU A 208 5.99 16.57 10.85
CA LEU A 208 6.14 15.23 10.27
C LEU A 208 7.44 14.55 10.69
N ALA A 209 8.54 15.29 10.85
CA ALA A 209 9.82 14.70 11.23
C ALA A 209 9.74 14.09 12.63
N THR A 210 9.12 14.80 13.58
CA THR A 210 8.86 14.31 14.94
C THR A 210 7.88 13.13 14.92
N ALA A 211 6.76 13.24 14.21
CA ALA A 211 5.77 12.16 14.12
C ALA A 211 6.38 10.87 13.54
N PHE A 212 7.23 10.98 12.51
CA PHE A 212 7.93 9.85 11.92
C PHE A 212 8.98 9.28 12.89
N ASP A 213 9.76 10.11 13.58
CA ASP A 213 10.75 9.65 14.59
C ASP A 213 10.07 8.89 15.74
N ASP A 214 8.95 9.42 16.26
CA ASP A 214 8.18 8.77 17.32
C ASP A 214 7.64 7.40 16.87
N PHE A 215 7.17 7.29 15.62
CA PHE A 215 6.72 6.04 15.03
C PHE A 215 7.87 5.01 14.88
N ILE A 216 8.96 5.38 14.21
CA ILE A 216 10.06 4.43 13.94
C ILE A 216 10.84 4.05 15.19
N THR A 217 10.76 4.86 16.26
CA THR A 217 11.34 4.56 17.58
C THR A 217 10.35 3.89 18.54
N GLN A 218 9.12 3.61 18.09
CA GLN A 218 8.08 2.90 18.82
C GLN A 218 7.71 3.59 20.16
N GLN A 219 7.52 4.90 20.13
CA GLN A 219 6.96 5.63 21.27
C GLN A 219 5.51 5.19 21.55
N ASP A 220 5.04 5.41 22.78
CA ASP A 220 3.68 5.03 23.19
C ASP A 220 2.58 5.87 22.49
N ASP A 221 2.90 7.10 22.05
CA ASP A 221 1.97 7.99 21.35
C ASP A 221 2.42 8.21 19.90
N THR A 222 1.72 7.58 18.97
CA THR A 222 1.94 7.70 17.53
C THR A 222 0.74 8.33 16.81
N SER A 223 -0.12 9.06 17.55
CA SER A 223 -1.38 9.61 17.02
C SER A 223 -1.18 10.57 15.84
N ALA A 224 -0.11 11.38 15.88
CA ALA A 224 0.26 12.28 14.79
C ALA A 224 0.67 11.51 13.52
N TRP A 225 1.41 10.41 13.67
CA TRP A 225 1.77 9.53 12.56
C TRP A 225 0.53 8.84 11.99
N GLN A 226 -0.34 8.28 12.84
CA GLN A 226 -1.60 7.65 12.42
C GLN A 226 -2.49 8.62 11.64
N THR A 227 -2.58 9.87 12.09
CA THR A 227 -3.33 10.92 11.36
C THR A 227 -2.70 11.16 9.99
N TYR A 228 -1.38 11.31 9.92
CA TYR A 228 -0.66 11.51 8.67
C TYR A 228 -0.79 10.32 7.70
N SER A 229 -0.63 9.09 8.18
CA SER A 229 -0.76 7.90 7.32
C SER A 229 -2.19 7.71 6.83
N SER A 230 -3.19 7.92 7.69
CA SER A 230 -4.61 7.84 7.31
C SER A 230 -4.97 8.86 6.22
N LEU A 231 -4.50 10.11 6.36
CA LEU A 231 -4.71 11.14 5.33
C LEU A 231 -3.99 10.81 4.01
N ALA A 232 -2.86 10.09 4.04
CA ALA A 232 -2.17 9.65 2.84
C ALA A 232 -2.97 8.56 2.11
N ASP A 233 -3.55 7.60 2.85
CA ASP A 233 -4.42 6.56 2.30
C ASP A 233 -5.69 7.14 1.65
N GLN A 234 -6.27 8.18 2.29
CA GLN A 234 -7.44 8.90 1.76
C GLN A 234 -7.19 9.64 0.44
N TYR A 235 -5.93 9.91 0.06
CA TYR A 235 -5.60 10.67 -1.14
C TYR A 235 -6.22 10.08 -2.41
N ILE A 236 -6.12 8.75 -2.57
CA ILE A 236 -6.61 8.07 -3.76
C ILE A 236 -8.13 8.22 -3.85
N ALA A 237 -8.83 7.96 -2.74
CA ALA A 237 -10.27 8.16 -2.66
C ALA A 237 -10.63 9.61 -3.04
N ASP A 238 -10.09 10.60 -2.35
CA ASP A 238 -10.42 12.01 -2.56
C ASP A 238 -10.16 12.53 -4.00
N ASN A 239 -9.28 11.87 -4.77
CA ASN A 239 -8.91 12.29 -6.12
C ASN A 239 -9.51 11.43 -7.24
N LEU A 240 -9.80 10.15 -7.00
CA LEU A 240 -10.43 9.25 -7.99
C LEU A 240 -11.87 9.67 -8.34
N TYR A 241 -12.59 10.33 -7.43
CA TYR A 241 -13.99 10.74 -7.63
C TYR A 241 -14.17 12.02 -8.47
N SER A 242 -13.10 12.67 -8.94
CA SER A 242 -13.22 13.87 -9.76
C SER A 242 -13.44 13.52 -11.26
N GLU A 243 -14.58 13.91 -11.84
CA GLU A 243 -14.96 13.60 -13.25
C GLU A 243 -13.92 14.01 -14.32
N GLN A 244 -12.92 14.82 -13.98
CA GLN A 244 -11.93 15.38 -14.93
C GLN A 244 -10.57 14.66 -14.95
N GLY A 245 -10.32 13.69 -14.07
CA GLY A 245 -9.11 12.87 -14.12
C GLY A 245 -9.29 11.62 -13.26
N ASN A 246 -8.87 10.43 -13.64
CA ASN A 246 -7.72 10.16 -14.47
C ASN A 246 -7.68 8.63 -14.64
N GLY A 247 -8.06 8.08 -15.81
CA GLY A 247 -7.93 6.63 -16.07
C GLY A 247 -6.49 6.10 -15.89
N LEU A 248 -5.51 7.02 -15.84
CA LEU A 248 -4.14 6.73 -15.44
C LEU A 248 -4.01 6.38 -13.94
N ILE A 249 -4.62 7.14 -13.02
CA ILE A 249 -4.55 6.85 -11.57
C ILE A 249 -5.15 5.47 -11.28
N GLN A 250 -6.31 5.17 -11.87
CA GLN A 250 -6.98 3.87 -11.76
C GLN A 250 -6.03 2.70 -12.09
N SER A 251 -5.17 2.87 -13.09
CA SER A 251 -4.26 1.79 -13.54
C SER A 251 -3.16 1.39 -12.54
N VAL A 252 -2.89 2.22 -11.54
CA VAL A 252 -1.85 1.97 -10.51
C VAL A 252 -2.36 2.13 -9.08
N ALA A 253 -3.67 2.35 -8.90
CA ALA A 253 -4.24 2.75 -7.62
C ALA A 253 -4.05 1.68 -6.53
N GLY A 254 -4.20 0.40 -6.89
CA GLY A 254 -3.91 -0.71 -5.97
C GLY A 254 -2.44 -0.75 -5.53
N GLN A 255 -1.48 -0.50 -6.44
CA GLN A 255 -0.06 -0.48 -6.10
C GLN A 255 0.26 0.69 -5.18
N VAL A 256 -0.26 1.87 -5.48
CA VAL A 256 -0.09 3.07 -4.65
C VAL A 256 -0.65 2.82 -3.25
N LYS A 257 -1.87 2.27 -3.15
CA LYS A 257 -2.49 1.95 -1.86
C LYS A 257 -1.62 1.00 -1.05
N GLN A 258 -1.19 -0.12 -1.65
CA GLN A 258 -0.35 -1.10 -0.97
C GLN A 258 1.00 -0.50 -0.53
N THR A 259 1.62 0.34 -1.36
CA THR A 259 2.88 1.02 -1.01
C THR A 259 2.71 1.99 0.17
N ILE A 260 1.62 2.78 0.19
CA ILE A 260 1.31 3.67 1.32
C ILE A 260 1.09 2.85 2.60
N ALA A 261 0.28 1.79 2.51
CA ALA A 261 -0.09 0.96 3.64
C ALA A 261 1.12 0.23 4.24
N SER A 262 2.02 -0.29 3.40
CA SER A 262 3.27 -0.92 3.83
C SER A 262 4.22 0.08 4.49
N VAL A 263 4.41 1.27 3.90
CA VAL A 263 5.24 2.32 4.51
C VAL A 263 4.67 2.82 5.83
N ALA A 264 3.34 2.93 5.94
CA ALA A 264 2.64 3.39 7.13
C ALA A 264 2.77 2.43 8.33
N SER A 265 2.86 1.13 8.07
CA SER A 265 2.86 0.07 9.09
C SER A 265 4.23 -0.56 9.34
N TYR A 266 5.21 -0.34 8.45
CA TYR A 266 6.55 -0.91 8.59
C TYR A 266 7.23 -0.40 9.85
N ASN A 267 7.58 -1.30 10.77
CA ASN A 267 8.12 -0.96 12.10
C ASN A 267 9.60 -1.33 12.28
N ASN A 268 10.23 -1.95 11.28
CA ASN A 268 11.60 -2.45 11.33
C ASN A 268 12.57 -1.55 10.53
N TRP A 269 12.48 -0.24 10.74
CA TRP A 269 13.35 0.74 10.08
C TRP A 269 14.79 0.56 10.56
N GLN A 270 15.72 0.40 9.62
CA GLN A 270 17.13 0.20 9.90
C GLN A 270 17.93 1.40 9.38
N GLN A 271 19.04 1.71 10.05
CA GLN A 271 19.99 2.71 9.56
C GLN A 271 20.51 2.32 8.18
N LYS A 272 20.56 3.28 7.26
CA LYS A 272 21.06 3.05 5.92
C LYS A 272 22.57 2.77 5.97
N VAL A 273 22.98 1.59 5.51
CA VAL A 273 24.39 1.22 5.37
C VAL A 273 24.78 1.28 3.90
N GLU A 274 25.66 2.22 3.56
CA GLU A 274 26.17 2.36 2.20
C GLU A 274 27.35 1.40 1.99
N THR A 275 27.21 0.54 0.99
CA THR A 275 28.27 -0.34 0.53
C THR A 275 28.72 0.11 -0.85
N GLU A 276 30.04 0.08 -1.08
CA GLU A 276 30.60 0.40 -2.39
C GLU A 276 30.05 -0.58 -3.43
N GLN A 277 29.49 -0.04 -4.51
CA GLN A 277 28.82 -0.83 -5.52
C GLN A 277 29.74 -1.07 -6.72
N ALA A 278 29.90 -2.36 -7.09
CA ALA A 278 30.61 -2.74 -8.29
C ALA A 278 29.65 -2.96 -9.47
N LEU A 279 30.12 -2.60 -10.67
CA LEU A 279 29.39 -2.78 -11.93
C LEU A 279 29.08 -4.26 -12.19
N GLU A 280 30.10 -5.12 -12.15
CA GLU A 280 29.98 -6.57 -12.41
C GLU A 280 29.59 -7.37 -11.15
N SER A 281 28.92 -6.73 -10.20
CA SER A 281 28.50 -7.41 -8.96
C SER A 281 27.52 -8.54 -9.25
N ARG A 282 27.71 -9.66 -8.56
CA ARG A 282 26.85 -10.86 -8.62
C ARG A 282 25.74 -10.85 -7.56
N GLU A 283 25.60 -9.77 -6.80
CA GLU A 283 24.68 -9.67 -5.66
C GLU A 283 23.24 -10.05 -6.02
N LEU A 284 22.71 -9.59 -7.16
CA LEU A 284 21.35 -9.97 -7.57
C LEU A 284 21.23 -11.49 -7.83
N LEU A 285 22.24 -12.11 -8.44
CA LEU A 285 22.22 -13.56 -8.69
C LEU A 285 22.31 -14.35 -7.39
N GLU A 286 23.09 -13.85 -6.42
CA GLU A 286 23.14 -14.43 -5.08
C GLU A 286 21.80 -14.31 -4.36
N ASN A 287 21.15 -13.15 -4.41
CA ASN A 287 19.83 -12.94 -3.82
C ASN A 287 18.77 -13.85 -4.45
N ILE A 288 18.76 -13.98 -5.79
CA ILE A 288 17.87 -14.90 -6.50
C ILE A 288 18.13 -16.35 -6.08
N ARG A 289 19.39 -16.77 -6.00
CA ARG A 289 19.77 -18.13 -5.59
C ARG A 289 19.38 -18.40 -4.13
N ASP A 290 19.56 -17.43 -3.25
CA ASP A 290 19.16 -17.54 -1.84
C ASP A 290 17.65 -17.68 -1.70
N ALA A 291 16.88 -16.86 -2.43
CA ALA A 291 15.43 -17.00 -2.49
C ALA A 291 15.04 -18.39 -3.02
N LEU A 292 15.57 -18.82 -4.17
CA LEU A 292 15.32 -20.16 -4.72
C LEU A 292 15.71 -21.29 -3.76
N GLY A 293 16.79 -21.12 -3.01
CA GLY A 293 17.26 -22.05 -1.99
C GLY A 293 16.24 -22.21 -0.86
N VAL A 294 15.71 -21.10 -0.33
CA VAL A 294 14.67 -21.10 0.70
C VAL A 294 13.39 -21.76 0.20
N ILE A 295 12.97 -21.42 -1.03
CA ILE A 295 11.79 -21.97 -1.68
C ILE A 295 11.92 -23.49 -1.83
N ARG A 296 13.07 -23.96 -2.34
CA ARG A 296 13.37 -25.38 -2.51
C ARG A 296 13.46 -26.13 -1.17
N LEU A 297 13.99 -25.49 -0.13
CA LEU A 297 13.99 -26.06 1.21
C LEU A 297 12.55 -26.28 1.72
N GLN A 298 11.63 -25.35 1.42
CA GLN A 298 10.23 -25.55 1.77
C GLN A 298 9.65 -26.76 1.02
N ASP A 299 9.83 -26.85 -0.29
CA ASP A 299 9.26 -27.94 -1.09
C ASP A 299 9.84 -29.33 -0.75
N THR A 300 11.13 -29.40 -0.41
CA THR A 300 11.81 -30.69 -0.22
C THR A 300 11.87 -31.17 1.22
N THR A 301 11.94 -30.25 2.18
CA THR A 301 12.24 -30.57 3.59
C THR A 301 11.13 -30.14 4.53
N TYR A 302 10.54 -28.97 4.30
CA TYR A 302 9.54 -28.36 5.18
C TYR A 302 8.13 -28.34 4.57
N ALA A 303 7.84 -29.22 3.61
CA ALA A 303 6.57 -29.19 2.88
C ALA A 303 5.37 -29.39 3.82
N ASP A 304 5.47 -30.35 4.73
CA ASP A 304 4.42 -30.60 5.73
C ASP A 304 4.27 -29.43 6.73
N ASP A 305 5.37 -28.75 7.09
CA ASP A 305 5.35 -27.58 7.99
C ASP A 305 4.69 -26.37 7.30
N LEU A 306 5.09 -26.08 6.06
CA LEU A 306 4.50 -25.04 5.24
C LEU A 306 3.01 -25.31 5.01
N ASP A 307 2.65 -26.56 4.70
CA ASP A 307 1.26 -26.96 4.51
C ASP A 307 0.42 -26.74 5.77
N ALA A 308 0.93 -27.14 6.93
CA ALA A 308 0.26 -26.89 8.21
C ALA A 308 0.11 -25.39 8.52
N LYS A 309 1.15 -24.59 8.26
CA LYS A 309 1.13 -23.14 8.44
C LYS A 309 0.08 -22.45 7.57
N LEU A 310 -0.01 -22.84 6.30
CA LEU A 310 -0.99 -22.29 5.37
C LEU A 310 -2.42 -22.74 5.71
N GLU A 311 -2.60 -24.01 6.09
CA GLU A 311 -3.91 -24.54 6.51
C GLU A 311 -4.43 -23.85 7.78
N GLN A 312 -3.55 -23.51 8.73
CA GLN A 312 -3.95 -22.74 9.92
C GLN A 312 -4.40 -21.33 9.57
N LEU A 313 -3.67 -20.63 8.69
CA LEU A 313 -4.06 -19.29 8.25
C LEU A 313 -5.41 -19.32 7.49
N GLU A 314 -5.60 -20.30 6.60
CA GLU A 314 -6.87 -20.52 5.90
C GLU A 314 -8.00 -20.85 6.88
N SER A 315 -7.72 -21.66 7.91
CA SER A 315 -8.69 -21.98 8.95
C SER A 315 -9.09 -20.77 9.79
N ALA A 316 -8.30 -19.69 9.85
CA ALA A 316 -8.67 -18.48 10.59
C ALA A 316 -9.86 -17.76 9.94
N LEU A 317 -10.03 -17.91 8.61
CA LEU A 317 -11.02 -17.23 7.78
C LEU A 317 -11.97 -18.23 7.09
N ASP A 318 -12.41 -19.26 7.81
CA ASP A 318 -13.32 -20.30 7.31
C ASP A 318 -14.82 -19.91 7.39
N ASP A 319 -15.69 -20.84 7.01
CA ASP A 319 -17.15 -20.69 7.04
C ASP A 319 -17.70 -20.32 8.43
N ASP A 320 -17.10 -20.81 9.52
CA ASP A 320 -17.54 -20.49 10.88
C ASP A 320 -17.25 -19.02 11.21
N THR A 321 -16.06 -18.52 10.82
CA THR A 321 -15.71 -17.10 10.92
C THR A 321 -16.69 -16.26 10.09
N GLN A 322 -16.93 -16.65 8.83
CA GLN A 322 -17.88 -15.97 7.96
C GLN A 322 -19.27 -15.90 8.60
N GLN A 323 -19.76 -17.00 9.17
CA GLN A 323 -21.05 -17.04 9.83
C GLN A 323 -21.13 -16.10 11.04
N THR A 324 -20.07 -16.00 11.86
CA THR A 324 -20.06 -15.06 12.99
C THR A 324 -20.12 -13.59 12.53
N ILE A 325 -19.43 -13.24 11.45
CA ILE A 325 -19.47 -11.89 10.86
C ILE A 325 -20.86 -11.61 10.27
N THR A 326 -21.45 -12.56 9.53
CA THR A 326 -22.79 -12.42 8.97
C THR A 326 -23.83 -12.22 10.06
N VAL A 327 -23.78 -13.01 11.14
CA VAL A 327 -24.71 -12.87 12.27
C VAL A 327 -24.56 -11.51 12.95
N LEU A 328 -23.34 -11.01 13.15
CA LEU A 328 -23.13 -9.67 13.70
C LEU A 328 -23.80 -8.60 12.84
N ALA A 329 -23.53 -8.62 11.53
CA ALA A 329 -24.10 -7.65 10.59
C ALA A 329 -25.63 -7.72 10.52
N GLU A 330 -26.20 -8.93 10.49
CA GLU A 330 -27.65 -9.12 10.47
C GLU A 330 -28.33 -8.64 11.76
N VAL A 331 -27.74 -8.89 12.93
CA VAL A 331 -28.29 -8.43 14.21
C VAL A 331 -28.32 -6.91 14.25
N ILE A 332 -27.23 -6.24 13.88
CA ILE A 332 -27.16 -4.78 13.82
C ILE A 332 -28.25 -4.24 12.87
N ASN A 333 -28.33 -4.80 11.67
CA ASN A 333 -29.30 -4.37 10.66
C ASN A 333 -30.76 -4.57 11.14
N GLU A 334 -31.11 -5.76 11.66
CA GLU A 334 -32.45 -6.03 12.15
C GLU A 334 -32.84 -5.13 13.33
N VAL A 335 -31.92 -4.91 14.27
CA VAL A 335 -32.18 -4.04 15.43
C VAL A 335 -32.35 -2.59 14.99
N LEU A 336 -31.48 -2.07 14.12
CA LEU A 336 -31.56 -0.69 13.65
C LEU A 336 -32.81 -0.44 12.79
N ILE A 337 -33.25 -1.38 11.97
CA ILE A 337 -34.49 -1.24 11.18
C ILE A 337 -35.73 -1.16 12.08
N ASN A 338 -35.75 -1.88 13.21
CA ASN A 338 -36.93 -1.96 14.08
C ASN A 338 -36.90 -0.97 15.25
N TYR A 339 -35.71 -0.62 15.75
CA TYR A 339 -35.52 0.11 17.00
C TYR A 339 -34.48 1.22 16.85
N SER A 340 -34.71 2.18 15.96
CA SER A 340 -33.84 3.35 15.82
C SER A 340 -34.65 4.60 15.46
N PRO A 341 -34.00 5.77 15.39
CA PRO A 341 -34.62 6.97 14.81
C PRO A 341 -35.03 6.78 13.34
N LEU A 342 -34.42 5.84 12.62
CA LEU A 342 -34.68 5.53 11.21
C LEU A 342 -35.84 4.55 11.00
N ALA A 343 -36.34 3.91 12.06
CA ALA A 343 -37.47 3.00 11.96
C ALA A 343 -38.72 3.74 11.46
N GLU A 344 -39.57 3.07 10.65
CA GLU A 344 -40.82 3.65 10.09
C GLU A 344 -41.69 4.32 11.17
N VAL A 345 -41.67 3.74 12.37
CA VAL A 345 -42.19 4.35 13.59
C VAL A 345 -41.04 4.42 14.59
N SER A 346 -40.56 5.63 14.88
CA SER A 346 -39.46 5.83 15.81
C SER A 346 -39.75 5.12 17.14
N ALA A 347 -38.85 4.22 17.53
CA ALA A 347 -38.98 3.49 18.78
C ALA A 347 -38.86 4.44 19.98
N SER A 348 -39.66 4.21 21.02
CA SER A 348 -39.48 4.87 22.31
C SER A 348 -38.33 4.22 23.08
N GLU A 349 -37.79 4.90 24.08
CA GLU A 349 -36.87 4.25 25.02
C GLU A 349 -37.55 3.07 25.73
N GLY A 350 -36.84 1.96 25.90
CA GLY A 350 -37.43 0.79 26.53
C GLY A 350 -36.63 -0.51 26.35
N GLN A 351 -37.24 -1.59 26.85
CA GLN A 351 -36.77 -2.95 26.68
C GLN A 351 -37.64 -3.64 25.63
N TYR A 352 -37.00 -4.25 24.65
CA TYR A 352 -37.63 -4.90 23.51
C TYR A 352 -37.13 -6.34 23.37
N THR A 353 -37.92 -7.15 22.68
CA THR A 353 -37.52 -8.51 22.31
C THR A 353 -37.71 -8.65 20.81
N LEU A 354 -36.66 -9.08 20.12
CA LEU A 354 -36.68 -9.36 18.69
C LEU A 354 -36.14 -10.77 18.48
N ARG A 355 -37.00 -11.69 18.02
CA ARG A 355 -36.67 -13.13 17.99
C ARG A 355 -36.26 -13.62 19.40
N ASN A 356 -35.00 -14.03 19.56
CA ASN A 356 -34.40 -14.46 20.84
C ASN A 356 -33.33 -13.46 21.34
N LEU A 357 -33.44 -12.19 20.93
CA LEU A 357 -32.60 -11.09 21.37
C LEU A 357 -33.38 -10.20 22.36
N ASP A 358 -32.75 -9.89 23.47
CA ASP A 358 -33.17 -8.86 24.42
C ASP A 358 -32.43 -7.55 24.07
N ILE A 359 -33.20 -6.49 23.84
CA ILE A 359 -32.69 -5.19 23.37
C ILE A 359 -33.08 -4.11 24.37
N SER A 360 -32.08 -3.41 24.92
CA SER A 360 -32.27 -2.20 25.71
C SER A 360 -31.92 -0.98 24.86
N TYR A 361 -32.88 -0.10 24.63
CA TYR A 361 -32.71 1.09 23.78
C TYR A 361 -32.95 2.40 24.56
N SER A 362 -32.02 3.35 24.44
CA SER A 362 -32.09 4.71 25.00
C SER A 362 -31.87 5.77 23.89
N THR A 363 -32.26 7.03 24.11
CA THR A 363 -32.27 8.09 23.07
C THR A 363 -31.38 9.31 23.36
N SER A 364 -30.68 9.36 24.50
CA SER A 364 -29.79 10.48 24.83
C SER A 364 -28.59 10.07 25.71
N PRO A 365 -27.45 9.65 25.12
CA PRO A 365 -27.24 9.40 23.69
C PRO A 365 -28.03 8.18 23.20
N TYR A 366 -28.08 7.95 21.89
CA TYR A 366 -28.72 6.72 21.40
C TYR A 366 -27.85 5.53 21.78
N GLU A 367 -28.38 4.59 22.57
CA GLU A 367 -27.64 3.41 22.98
C GLU A 367 -28.46 2.14 22.75
N TRP A 368 -27.80 1.08 22.33
CA TRP A 368 -28.35 -0.26 22.17
C TRP A 368 -27.47 -1.24 22.93
N LEU A 369 -28.06 -1.89 23.93
CA LEU A 369 -27.48 -3.10 24.52
C LEU A 369 -28.30 -4.29 24.04
N ILE A 370 -27.69 -5.15 23.21
CA ILE A 370 -28.32 -6.29 22.56
C ILE A 370 -27.66 -7.56 23.11
N THR A 371 -28.45 -8.46 23.68
CA THR A 371 -27.95 -9.74 24.20
C THR A 371 -28.89 -10.87 23.82
N GLY A 372 -28.38 -12.09 23.67
CA GLY A 372 -29.22 -13.27 23.48
C GLY A 372 -28.65 -14.22 22.44
N THR A 373 -29.52 -14.76 21.58
CA THR A 373 -29.11 -15.64 20.49
C THR A 373 -29.75 -15.24 19.16
N TYR A 374 -28.98 -15.33 18.08
CA TYR A 374 -29.47 -15.14 16.72
C TYR A 374 -28.98 -16.29 15.85
N ASP A 375 -29.89 -16.94 15.13
CA ASP A 375 -29.63 -18.17 14.36
C ASP A 375 -28.87 -19.27 15.11
N GLY A 376 -29.12 -19.36 16.43
CA GLY A 376 -28.51 -20.34 17.33
C GLY A 376 -27.16 -19.92 17.92
N LEU A 377 -26.61 -18.77 17.51
CA LEU A 377 -25.33 -18.25 17.99
C LEU A 377 -25.54 -17.23 19.12
N PRO A 378 -24.81 -17.32 20.25
CA PRO A 378 -24.78 -16.26 21.26
C PRO A 378 -24.24 -14.95 20.70
N VAL A 379 -24.94 -13.85 21.00
CA VAL A 379 -24.61 -12.50 20.57
C VAL A 379 -24.66 -11.55 21.76
N ASN A 380 -23.67 -10.65 21.84
CA ASN A 380 -23.62 -9.53 22.76
C ASN A 380 -23.12 -8.29 22.01
N ILE A 381 -23.86 -7.20 22.00
CA ILE A 381 -23.50 -5.95 21.34
C ILE A 381 -23.84 -4.79 22.28
N ASP A 382 -22.91 -3.86 22.42
CA ASP A 382 -23.08 -2.58 23.09
C ASP A 382 -22.71 -1.48 22.10
N MET A 383 -23.68 -0.69 21.67
CA MET A 383 -23.53 0.34 20.64
C MET A 383 -24.00 1.68 21.17
N SER A 384 -23.19 2.73 20.99
CA SER A 384 -23.50 4.09 21.42
C SER A 384 -23.29 5.07 20.27
N ILE A 385 -24.33 5.83 19.94
CA ILE A 385 -24.34 6.83 18.86
C ILE A 385 -24.70 8.21 19.48
N PRO A 386 -23.70 8.98 19.94
CA PRO A 386 -23.92 10.30 20.53
C PRO A 386 -24.37 11.34 19.50
N THR A 387 -23.90 11.26 18.26
CA THR A 387 -24.31 12.16 17.19
C THR A 387 -25.20 11.40 16.22
N PHE A 388 -26.48 11.75 16.20
CA PHE A 388 -27.42 11.31 15.18
C PHE A 388 -28.14 12.53 14.63
N ARG A 389 -27.66 13.04 13.49
CA ARG A 389 -28.18 14.23 12.83
C ARG A 389 -28.85 13.82 11.53
N ILE A 390 -30.09 14.23 11.36
CA ILE A 390 -30.76 14.28 10.06
C ILE A 390 -30.98 15.75 9.70
N SER A 391 -30.39 16.23 8.61
CA SER A 391 -30.47 17.64 8.20
C SER A 391 -30.43 17.80 6.68
N GLY A 392 -31.52 18.31 6.10
CA GLY A 392 -31.53 18.72 4.69
C GLY A 392 -30.71 19.98 4.36
N VAL A 393 -29.97 20.56 5.31
CA VAL A 393 -29.11 21.74 5.10
C VAL A 393 -27.64 21.42 5.43
N LEU A 394 -27.41 20.66 6.51
CA LEU A 394 -26.07 20.34 6.99
C LEU A 394 -25.63 18.92 6.64
N GLY A 395 -26.47 18.16 5.92
CA GLY A 395 -26.26 16.74 5.69
C GLY A 395 -26.60 15.88 6.92
N ASP A 396 -26.93 14.63 6.65
CA ASP A 396 -27.13 13.63 7.70
C ASP A 396 -25.75 13.19 8.21
N LYS A 397 -25.65 12.96 9.51
CA LYS A 397 -24.38 12.60 10.16
C LYS A 397 -24.62 11.68 11.34
N ILE A 398 -23.98 10.52 11.33
CA ILE A 398 -24.02 9.51 12.38
C ILE A 398 -22.59 9.31 12.87
N GLU A 399 -22.36 9.53 14.17
CA GLU A 399 -21.07 9.22 14.81
C GLU A 399 -21.33 8.33 16.02
N GLY A 400 -20.58 7.23 16.12
CA GLY A 400 -20.75 6.26 17.20
C GLY A 400 -19.56 5.37 17.44
N VAL A 401 -19.74 4.50 18.43
CA VAL A 401 -18.83 3.44 18.83
C VAL A 401 -19.64 2.17 19.08
N MET A 402 -19.01 1.01 18.94
CA MET A 402 -19.67 -0.28 19.17
C MET A 402 -18.67 -1.30 19.68
N SER A 403 -19.04 -2.06 20.71
CA SER A 403 -18.36 -3.31 21.04
C SER A 403 -19.29 -4.49 20.80
N ALA A 404 -18.79 -5.58 20.25
CA ALA A 404 -19.60 -6.75 19.92
C ALA A 404 -18.85 -8.06 20.12
N SER A 405 -19.61 -9.13 20.39
CA SER A 405 -19.11 -10.50 20.50
C SER A 405 -20.13 -11.50 19.95
N VAL A 406 -19.67 -12.40 19.08
CA VAL A 406 -20.45 -13.50 18.51
C VAL A 406 -19.68 -14.80 18.64
N ILE A 407 -20.34 -15.87 19.09
CA ILE A 407 -19.70 -17.18 19.35
C ILE A 407 -20.34 -18.26 18.48
N ASN A 408 -19.52 -18.99 17.72
CA ASN A 408 -19.91 -20.17 16.95
C ASN A 408 -18.98 -21.35 17.28
N GLY A 409 -19.44 -22.27 18.13
CA GLY A 409 -18.62 -23.41 18.56
C GLY A 409 -17.35 -22.94 19.27
N ASP A 410 -16.19 -23.27 18.68
CA ASP A 410 -14.86 -22.86 19.16
C ASP A 410 -14.38 -21.53 18.56
N THR A 411 -15.14 -20.94 17.63
CA THR A 411 -14.86 -19.64 17.01
C THR A 411 -15.55 -18.53 17.79
N ARG A 412 -14.81 -17.51 18.20
CA ARG A 412 -15.32 -16.30 18.84
C ARG A 412 -14.83 -15.08 18.07
N LEU A 413 -15.77 -14.28 17.59
CA LEU A 413 -15.54 -12.97 17.02
C LEU A 413 -15.77 -11.94 18.13
N ASP A 414 -14.78 -11.09 18.40
CA ASP A 414 -14.93 -9.87 19.18
C ASP A 414 -14.56 -8.68 18.28
N VAL A 415 -15.33 -7.60 18.38
CA VAL A 415 -15.19 -6.39 17.56
C VAL A 415 -15.27 -5.18 18.49
N ASP A 416 -14.36 -4.24 18.34
CA ASP A 416 -14.39 -2.93 19.00
C ASP A 416 -14.26 -1.84 17.93
N VAL A 417 -15.37 -1.17 17.64
CA VAL A 417 -15.47 -0.07 16.69
C VAL A 417 -15.20 1.21 17.46
N SER A 418 -13.97 1.70 17.31
CA SER A 418 -13.48 2.93 17.94
C SER A 418 -14.02 4.18 17.25
N GLU A 419 -14.31 4.09 15.94
CA GLU A 419 -14.89 5.16 15.14
C GLU A 419 -15.87 4.59 14.11
N LEU A 420 -17.14 4.92 14.25
CA LEU A 420 -18.17 4.79 13.22
C LEU A 420 -18.56 6.19 12.76
N LEU A 421 -18.31 6.53 11.50
CA LEU A 421 -18.73 7.78 10.88
C LEU A 421 -19.53 7.50 9.61
N VAL A 422 -20.75 8.04 9.54
CA VAL A 422 -21.55 8.05 8.31
C VAL A 422 -22.00 9.47 8.04
N GLU A 423 -21.65 10.02 6.88
CA GLU A 423 -22.02 11.37 6.45
C GLU A 423 -22.72 11.32 5.10
N PHE A 424 -23.83 12.06 4.97
CA PHE A 424 -24.57 12.20 3.72
C PHE A 424 -24.58 13.66 3.29
N ASP A 425 -24.40 13.93 1.99
CA ASP A 425 -24.28 15.28 1.45
C ASP A 425 -25.62 16.04 1.37
N GLY A 426 -26.73 15.37 1.70
CA GLY A 426 -28.07 15.96 1.72
C GLY A 426 -28.70 16.15 0.33
N VAL A 427 -28.07 15.66 -0.74
CA VAL A 427 -28.64 15.71 -2.10
C VAL A 427 -29.64 14.56 -2.26
N SER A 428 -30.90 14.86 -1.98
CA SER A 428 -32.01 13.89 -2.03
C SER A 428 -32.62 13.67 -3.42
N GLU A 429 -32.25 14.47 -4.44
CA GLU A 429 -32.81 14.37 -5.79
C GLU A 429 -31.74 14.59 -6.86
N GLN A 430 -31.73 13.70 -7.88
CA GLN A 430 -30.97 13.86 -9.12
C GLN A 430 -31.25 15.25 -9.71
N SER A 431 -30.22 16.08 -9.75
CA SER A 431 -30.21 17.25 -10.61
C SER A 431 -29.86 16.79 -12.03
N GLU A 432 -30.59 17.24 -13.06
CA GLU A 432 -30.22 17.02 -14.47
C GLU A 432 -28.79 17.54 -14.80
N LEU A 433 -28.16 18.27 -13.88
CA LEU A 433 -26.81 18.81 -14.00
C LEU A 433 -25.71 17.93 -13.35
N LEU A 434 -26.07 16.94 -12.50
CA LEU A 434 -25.14 16.05 -11.79
C LEU A 434 -25.73 14.62 -11.72
N PRO A 435 -25.65 13.83 -12.81
CA PRO A 435 -26.26 12.50 -12.87
C PRO A 435 -25.63 11.47 -11.93
N ASP A 436 -24.37 11.67 -11.52
CA ASP A 436 -23.55 10.73 -10.73
C ASP A 436 -23.17 11.29 -9.34
N ALA A 437 -24.04 12.11 -8.74
CA ALA A 437 -23.76 12.70 -7.43
C ALA A 437 -23.60 11.62 -6.34
N GLN A 438 -22.49 11.69 -5.60
CA GLN A 438 -22.26 10.91 -4.38
C GLN A 438 -23.23 11.38 -3.30
N THR A 439 -24.11 10.50 -2.84
CA THR A 439 -25.17 10.85 -1.88
C THR A 439 -24.77 10.56 -0.44
N GLY A 440 -23.66 9.85 -0.21
CA GLY A 440 -23.06 9.68 1.12
C GLY A 440 -21.75 8.91 1.16
N ILE A 441 -21.06 9.02 2.29
CA ILE A 441 -19.78 8.39 2.63
C ILE A 441 -19.93 7.74 4.02
N ALA A 442 -19.40 6.54 4.20
CA ALA A 442 -19.28 5.91 5.51
C ALA A 442 -17.86 5.41 5.72
N ASN A 443 -17.27 5.78 6.85
CA ASN A 443 -15.95 5.32 7.28
C ASN A 443 -16.13 4.54 8.58
N ILE A 444 -15.58 3.33 8.63
CA ILE A 444 -15.67 2.44 9.78
C ILE A 444 -14.26 1.97 10.11
N THR A 445 -13.81 2.23 11.34
CA THR A 445 -12.53 1.73 11.86
C THR A 445 -12.79 0.85 13.07
N THR A 446 -12.26 -0.37 13.06
CA THR A 446 -12.55 -1.36 14.08
C THR A 446 -11.41 -2.32 14.37
N ASP A 447 -11.14 -2.54 15.65
CA ASP A 447 -10.31 -3.63 16.11
C ASP A 447 -11.12 -4.93 16.10
N VAL A 448 -10.53 -5.98 15.53
CA VAL A 448 -11.15 -7.30 15.41
C VAL A 448 -10.26 -8.36 16.05
N VAL A 449 -10.88 -9.22 16.85
CA VAL A 449 -10.28 -10.44 17.37
C VAL A 449 -11.13 -11.64 16.95
N ILE A 450 -10.53 -12.58 16.22
CA ILE A 450 -11.14 -13.87 15.89
C ILE A 450 -10.34 -14.95 16.60
N ALA A 451 -10.85 -15.39 17.75
CA ALA A 451 -10.27 -16.47 18.53
C ALA A 451 -10.81 -17.82 18.07
N LYS A 452 -9.91 -18.78 17.86
CA LYS A 452 -10.21 -20.18 17.52
C LYS A 452 -9.43 -21.13 18.44
N GLN A 453 -9.74 -22.42 18.38
CA GLN A 453 -8.96 -23.43 19.08
C GLN A 453 -7.49 -23.49 18.60
N SER A 454 -7.24 -23.26 17.31
CA SER A 454 -5.92 -23.36 16.67
C SER A 454 -5.06 -22.11 16.81
N GLY A 455 -5.64 -20.97 17.20
CA GLY A 455 -4.96 -19.69 17.25
C GLY A 455 -5.92 -18.51 17.32
N GLU A 456 -5.36 -17.31 17.27
CA GLU A 456 -6.07 -16.04 17.38
C GLU A 456 -5.63 -15.12 16.25
N LEU A 457 -6.60 -14.55 15.54
CA LEU A 457 -6.36 -13.47 14.58
C LEU A 457 -6.72 -12.15 15.25
N THR A 458 -5.82 -11.19 15.24
CA THR A 458 -6.03 -9.84 15.78
C THR A 458 -5.64 -8.79 14.75
N GLY A 459 -6.40 -7.72 14.60
CA GLY A 459 -5.99 -6.60 13.75
C GLY A 459 -7.00 -5.47 13.70
N GLU A 460 -6.64 -4.40 13.01
CA GLU A 460 -7.50 -3.24 12.75
C GLU A 460 -8.04 -3.32 11.32
N ILE A 461 -9.34 -3.15 11.17
CA ILE A 461 -10.05 -3.07 9.89
C ILE A 461 -10.51 -1.64 9.69
N SER A 462 -10.19 -1.07 8.53
CA SER A 462 -10.77 0.17 8.04
C SER A 462 -11.56 -0.07 6.76
N LEU A 463 -12.76 0.48 6.68
CA LEU A 463 -13.70 0.34 5.58
C LEU A 463 -14.22 1.71 5.19
N ASP A 464 -14.05 2.07 3.92
CA ASP A 464 -14.71 3.20 3.30
C ASP A 464 -15.80 2.70 2.36
N LEU A 465 -17.01 3.21 2.53
CA LEU A 465 -18.18 2.90 1.72
C LEU A 465 -18.70 4.18 1.10
N ASN A 466 -19.06 4.11 -0.16
CA ASN A 466 -19.66 5.23 -0.88
C ASN A 466 -21.06 4.87 -1.34
N ARG A 467 -21.98 5.81 -1.17
CA ARG A 467 -23.34 5.72 -1.71
C ARG A 467 -23.48 6.73 -2.83
N PHE A 468 -24.00 6.29 -3.97
CA PHE A 468 -24.24 7.15 -5.13
C PHE A 468 -25.45 6.64 -5.93
N VAL A 469 -25.93 7.48 -6.84
CA VAL A 469 -27.00 7.13 -7.77
C VAL A 469 -26.38 6.76 -9.11
N THR A 470 -26.64 5.55 -9.58
CA THR A 470 -26.16 5.08 -10.89
C THR A 470 -26.89 5.81 -12.04
N ALA A 471 -26.36 5.70 -13.26
CA ALA A 471 -27.01 6.18 -14.49
C ALA A 471 -28.43 5.64 -14.72
N PHE A 472 -28.83 4.57 -14.01
CA PHE A 472 -30.19 4.00 -14.05
C PHE A 472 -31.10 4.50 -12.92
N ALA A 473 -30.69 5.56 -12.21
CA ALA A 473 -31.39 6.12 -11.05
C ALA A 473 -31.59 5.11 -9.90
N GLN A 474 -30.63 4.20 -9.73
CA GLN A 474 -30.59 3.28 -8.59
C GLN A 474 -29.55 3.74 -7.59
N GLU A 475 -29.93 3.83 -6.32
CA GLU A 475 -28.99 4.06 -5.23
C GLU A 475 -28.21 2.78 -4.97
N VAL A 476 -26.89 2.87 -5.05
CA VAL A 476 -25.95 1.76 -4.82
C VAL A 476 -24.96 2.19 -3.74
N THR A 477 -24.60 1.25 -2.88
CA THR A 477 -23.47 1.39 -1.95
C THR A 477 -22.34 0.50 -2.44
N SER A 478 -21.17 1.08 -2.69
CA SER A 478 -19.96 0.37 -3.12
C SER A 478 -18.91 0.45 -2.02
N LEU A 479 -18.11 -0.61 -1.88
CA LEU A 479 -16.88 -0.61 -1.09
C LEU A 479 -15.82 0.13 -1.89
N SER A 480 -15.47 1.35 -1.47
CA SER A 480 -14.46 2.14 -2.16
C SER A 480 -13.05 1.75 -1.73
N ALA A 481 -12.87 1.47 -0.44
CA ALA A 481 -11.58 1.12 0.14
C ALA A 481 -11.76 0.17 1.32
N PHE A 482 -10.84 -0.79 1.44
CA PHE A 482 -10.70 -1.69 2.58
C PHE A 482 -9.21 -1.76 2.96
N ASP A 483 -8.97 -1.79 4.26
CA ASP A 483 -7.66 -2.03 4.85
C ASP A 483 -7.83 -2.98 6.04
N PHE A 484 -6.99 -4.01 6.11
CA PHE A 484 -6.92 -4.90 7.25
C PHE A 484 -5.46 -5.23 7.57
N ALA A 485 -4.94 -4.56 8.59
CA ALA A 485 -3.61 -4.80 9.13
C ALA A 485 -3.72 -5.61 10.43
N GLY A 486 -3.00 -6.72 10.51
CA GLY A 486 -3.11 -7.60 11.67
C GLY A 486 -2.05 -8.68 11.74
N GLN A 487 -2.27 -9.62 12.65
CA GLN A 487 -1.45 -10.81 12.80
C GLN A 487 -2.31 -12.02 13.17
N TYR A 488 -1.92 -13.17 12.66
CA TYR A 488 -2.42 -14.45 13.11
C TYR A 488 -1.39 -15.11 14.04
N GLN A 489 -1.77 -15.37 15.28
CA GLN A 489 -0.94 -16.03 16.28
C GLN A 489 -1.45 -17.45 16.57
N SER A 490 -0.56 -18.43 16.44
CA SER A 490 -0.81 -19.83 16.74
C SER A 490 0.36 -20.43 17.52
N ASP A 491 0.22 -21.68 17.97
CA ASP A 491 1.33 -22.43 18.57
C ASP A 491 2.47 -22.73 17.56
N ILE A 492 2.21 -22.64 16.24
CA ILE A 492 3.19 -22.93 15.18
C ILE A 492 3.95 -21.65 14.79
N GLN A 493 3.23 -20.55 14.60
CA GLN A 493 3.80 -19.30 14.12
C GLN A 493 2.95 -18.08 14.47
N THR A 494 3.61 -16.93 14.44
CA THR A 494 2.96 -15.62 14.32
C THR A 494 3.18 -15.12 12.89
N THR A 495 2.11 -14.75 12.21
CA THR A 495 2.12 -14.30 10.81
C THR A 495 1.44 -12.93 10.73
N PRO A 496 2.22 -11.83 10.72
CA PRO A 496 1.72 -10.53 10.34
C PRO A 496 1.21 -10.55 8.90
N PHE A 497 0.11 -9.83 8.66
CA PHE A 497 -0.46 -9.66 7.34
C PHE A 497 -1.05 -8.27 7.17
N HIS A 498 -1.14 -7.84 5.92
CA HIS A 498 -1.87 -6.64 5.53
C HIS A 498 -2.65 -6.94 4.27
N ILE A 499 -3.96 -6.77 4.32
CA ILE A 499 -4.85 -6.94 3.17
C ILE A 499 -5.43 -5.57 2.85
N THR A 500 -5.31 -5.15 1.60
CA THR A 500 -5.94 -3.92 1.12
C THR A 500 -6.88 -4.26 -0.03
N ALA A 501 -7.96 -3.50 -0.17
CA ALA A 501 -8.74 -3.47 -1.38
C ALA A 501 -9.10 -2.03 -1.75
N LEU A 502 -9.29 -1.80 -3.04
CA LEU A 502 -9.69 -0.51 -3.60
C LEU A 502 -10.54 -0.71 -4.84
N GLU A 503 -11.62 0.06 -4.97
CA GLU A 503 -12.41 0.15 -6.20
C GLU A 503 -11.56 0.73 -7.34
N ALA A 504 -11.34 -0.05 -8.40
CA ALA A 504 -10.46 0.33 -9.51
C ALA A 504 -11.10 1.40 -10.40
N SER A 505 -12.42 1.35 -10.58
CA SER A 505 -13.24 2.24 -11.41
C SER A 505 -14.35 2.88 -10.56
N PRO A 506 -14.09 4.04 -9.94
CA PRO A 506 -15.08 4.78 -9.18
C PRO A 506 -16.41 4.94 -9.92
N LEU A 507 -17.52 4.75 -9.18
CA LEU A 507 -18.90 5.05 -9.60
C LEU A 507 -19.49 4.14 -10.70
N THR A 508 -18.83 3.04 -11.07
CA THR A 508 -19.42 2.07 -12.01
C THR A 508 -20.52 1.22 -11.36
N GLY A 509 -20.46 1.03 -10.03
CA GLY A 509 -21.52 0.39 -9.26
C GLY A 509 -21.74 -1.08 -9.63
N GLU A 510 -20.76 -1.74 -10.24
CA GLU A 510 -20.79 -3.18 -10.44
C GLU A 510 -20.50 -3.87 -9.10
N GLU A 511 -21.39 -4.76 -8.66
CA GLU A 511 -21.26 -5.50 -7.40
C GLU A 511 -19.93 -6.29 -7.39
N ASN A 512 -18.96 -5.86 -6.57
CA ASN A 512 -17.72 -6.58 -6.20
C ASN A 512 -16.72 -6.98 -7.32
N ASP A 513 -17.05 -6.80 -8.61
CA ASP A 513 -16.22 -7.27 -9.73
C ASP A 513 -15.06 -6.33 -10.11
N ASP A 514 -14.92 -5.19 -9.44
CA ASP A 514 -13.95 -4.12 -9.79
C ASP A 514 -13.01 -3.72 -8.63
N LEU A 515 -12.76 -4.64 -7.69
CA LEU A 515 -11.81 -4.41 -6.60
C LEU A 515 -10.40 -4.88 -6.97
N MET A 516 -9.41 -4.00 -6.83
CA MET A 516 -8.00 -4.39 -6.79
C MET A 516 -7.61 -4.77 -5.37
N PHE A 517 -6.96 -5.92 -5.21
CA PHE A 517 -6.53 -6.41 -3.90
C PHE A 517 -5.01 -6.34 -3.75
N GLY A 518 -4.58 -5.87 -2.59
CA GLY A 518 -3.22 -5.98 -2.10
C GLY A 518 -3.14 -6.99 -0.96
N LEU A 519 -2.07 -7.77 -0.94
CA LEU A 519 -1.77 -8.71 0.13
C LEU A 519 -0.29 -8.63 0.45
N GLU A 520 0.04 -8.36 1.71
CA GLU A 520 1.35 -8.54 2.30
C GLU A 520 1.28 -9.62 3.39
N LEU A 521 2.24 -10.54 3.39
CA LEU A 521 2.35 -11.64 4.33
C LEU A 521 3.80 -11.77 4.81
N ALA A 522 4.04 -11.59 6.10
CA ALA A 522 5.29 -11.97 6.74
C ALA A 522 5.18 -13.41 7.25
N LEU A 523 5.72 -14.36 6.48
CA LEU A 523 5.58 -15.79 6.73
C LEU A 523 6.94 -16.41 7.08
N PRO A 524 7.27 -16.60 8.37
CA PRO A 524 8.54 -17.21 8.78
C PRO A 524 8.71 -18.63 8.24
N LEU A 525 9.70 -18.83 7.36
CA LEU A 525 10.00 -20.10 6.70
C LEU A 525 11.22 -20.82 7.30
N GLY A 526 11.29 -22.13 7.10
CA GLY A 526 12.46 -22.93 7.48
C GLY A 526 13.69 -22.50 6.68
N GLY A 527 14.64 -21.81 7.32
CA GLY A 527 15.84 -21.26 6.65
C GLY A 527 15.74 -19.79 6.23
N ALA A 528 14.57 -19.14 6.43
CA ALA A 528 14.36 -17.71 6.25
C ALA A 528 13.23 -17.24 7.19
N SER A 529 13.60 -16.87 8.42
CA SER A 529 12.63 -16.43 9.43
C SER A 529 11.97 -15.09 9.12
N ASP A 530 12.57 -14.32 8.22
CA ASP A 530 12.13 -13.00 7.79
C ASP A 530 11.55 -13.00 6.37
N PHE A 531 11.13 -14.17 5.87
CA PHE A 531 10.50 -14.25 4.56
C PHE A 531 9.20 -13.43 4.57
N SER A 532 9.10 -12.46 3.66
CA SER A 532 7.84 -11.77 3.37
C SER A 532 7.50 -11.85 1.89
N LEU A 533 6.21 -11.75 1.60
CA LEU A 533 5.62 -11.76 0.27
C LEU A 533 4.62 -10.62 0.19
N ALA A 534 4.68 -9.82 -0.86
CA ALA A 534 3.60 -8.91 -1.22
C ALA A 534 3.17 -9.08 -2.68
N TYR A 535 1.88 -8.86 -2.92
CA TYR A 535 1.22 -8.98 -4.21
C TYR A 535 0.13 -7.93 -4.34
N VAL A 536 -0.05 -7.38 -5.54
CA VAL A 536 -1.16 -6.49 -5.90
C VAL A 536 -1.75 -6.94 -7.24
N GLY A 537 -3.07 -7.10 -7.30
CA GLY A 537 -3.77 -7.43 -8.54
C GLY A 537 -5.22 -7.86 -8.35
N ASP A 538 -5.81 -8.39 -9.43
CA ASP A 538 -7.17 -8.94 -9.45
C ASP A 538 -7.22 -10.32 -8.79
N VAL A 539 -8.30 -10.58 -8.03
CA VAL A 539 -8.60 -11.88 -7.38
C VAL A 539 -8.75 -13.02 -8.38
N ILE A 540 -9.19 -12.73 -9.59
CA ILE A 540 -9.31 -13.75 -10.64
C ILE A 540 -7.92 -14.21 -11.10
N ASP A 541 -6.98 -13.26 -11.22
CA ASP A 541 -5.60 -13.49 -11.66
C ASP A 541 -4.72 -14.15 -10.58
N LEU A 542 -5.08 -13.99 -9.30
CA LEU A 542 -4.50 -14.67 -8.14
C LEU A 542 -4.44 -16.21 -8.29
N SER A 543 -5.31 -16.78 -9.11
CA SER A 543 -5.40 -18.24 -9.31
C SER A 543 -4.50 -18.78 -10.44
N GLN A 544 -4.09 -17.92 -11.40
CA GLN A 544 -3.44 -18.30 -12.67
C GLN A 544 -1.99 -17.84 -12.81
N LEU A 545 -1.56 -16.78 -12.10
CA LEU A 545 -0.18 -16.25 -12.10
C LEU A 545 0.46 -16.03 -13.49
N THR A 546 -0.35 -15.86 -14.53
CA THR A 546 0.10 -15.65 -15.93
C THR A 546 0.65 -14.25 -16.15
N SER A 547 0.22 -13.29 -15.32
CA SER A 547 0.72 -11.93 -15.29
C SER A 547 0.67 -11.41 -13.86
N SER A 548 1.80 -11.45 -13.16
CA SER A 548 1.86 -11.05 -11.74
C SER A 548 3.13 -10.30 -11.43
N ASP A 549 2.99 -9.30 -10.57
CA ASP A 549 4.09 -8.57 -9.95
C ASP A 549 4.09 -8.95 -8.47
N VAL A 550 5.23 -9.43 -8.00
CA VAL A 550 5.40 -10.07 -6.70
C VAL A 550 6.64 -9.51 -6.06
N PHE A 551 6.49 -8.97 -4.87
CA PHE A 551 7.61 -8.62 -4.03
C PHE A 551 7.90 -9.74 -3.04
N ILE A 552 9.17 -10.08 -2.87
CA ILE A 552 9.62 -10.97 -1.80
C ILE A 552 10.78 -10.34 -1.04
N SER A 553 10.84 -10.60 0.26
CA SER A 553 12.04 -10.34 1.05
C SER A 553 12.56 -11.62 1.70
N VAL A 554 13.87 -11.80 1.69
CA VAL A 554 14.56 -12.96 2.27
C VAL A 554 15.88 -12.49 2.86
N LYS A 555 16.17 -12.79 4.13
CA LYS A 555 17.41 -12.35 4.81
C LYS A 555 17.65 -10.85 4.69
N GLN A 556 16.60 -10.05 4.85
CA GLN A 556 16.60 -8.58 4.70
C GLN A 556 17.01 -8.09 3.31
N LYS A 557 16.89 -8.93 2.29
CA LYS A 557 17.14 -8.58 0.89
C LYS A 557 15.84 -8.61 0.10
N ALA A 558 15.57 -7.49 -0.56
CA ALA A 558 14.39 -7.28 -1.39
C ALA A 558 14.59 -7.83 -2.81
N LEU A 559 13.54 -8.46 -3.35
CA LEU A 559 13.43 -8.83 -4.76
C LEU A 559 12.03 -8.48 -5.28
N ASP A 560 11.99 -7.74 -6.39
CA ASP A 560 10.77 -7.47 -7.16
C ASP A 560 10.76 -8.40 -8.37
N LEU A 561 9.75 -9.26 -8.45
CA LEU A 561 9.61 -10.31 -9.45
C LEU A 561 8.38 -10.03 -10.31
N ARG A 562 8.63 -9.81 -11.60
CA ARG A 562 7.61 -9.62 -12.62
C ARG A 562 7.58 -10.82 -13.56
N ILE A 563 6.50 -11.58 -13.50
CA ILE A 563 6.28 -12.78 -14.32
C ILE A 563 5.22 -12.50 -15.36
N ARG A 564 5.50 -12.84 -16.61
CA ARG A 564 4.54 -12.76 -17.74
C ARG A 564 4.65 -14.01 -18.60
N GLU A 565 3.53 -14.70 -18.83
CA GLU A 565 3.42 -15.83 -19.75
C GLU A 565 2.56 -15.45 -20.96
N VAL A 566 3.12 -15.59 -22.17
CA VAL A 566 2.40 -15.34 -23.43
C VAL A 566 2.70 -16.45 -24.42
N ASN A 567 1.66 -17.19 -24.85
CA ASN A 567 1.78 -18.30 -25.80
C ASN A 567 2.85 -19.34 -25.40
N SER A 568 2.91 -19.70 -24.11
CA SER A 568 3.91 -20.62 -23.53
C SER A 568 5.37 -20.12 -23.56
N ASN A 569 5.60 -18.85 -23.91
CA ASN A 569 6.85 -18.17 -23.63
C ASN A 569 6.73 -17.49 -22.27
N ILE A 570 7.76 -17.62 -21.45
CA ILE A 570 7.78 -17.02 -20.12
C ILE A 570 8.84 -15.92 -20.08
N SER A 571 8.45 -14.77 -19.57
CA SER A 571 9.31 -13.64 -19.28
C SER A 571 9.34 -13.45 -17.77
N LEU A 572 10.54 -13.43 -17.20
CA LEU A 572 10.79 -13.08 -15.81
C LEU A 572 11.68 -11.84 -15.80
N THR A 573 11.25 -10.81 -15.09
CA THR A 573 12.10 -9.69 -14.71
C THR A 573 12.27 -9.72 -13.20
N ALA A 574 13.49 -9.87 -12.72
CA ALA A 574 13.82 -9.85 -11.31
C ALA A 574 14.68 -8.63 -11.00
N LYS A 575 14.20 -7.70 -10.19
CA LYS A 575 14.97 -6.55 -9.73
C LYS A 575 15.51 -6.81 -8.34
N GLY A 576 16.70 -6.26 -8.08
CA GLY A 576 17.37 -6.24 -6.79
C GLY A 576 17.74 -4.81 -6.40
N GLU A 577 18.35 -4.69 -5.23
CA GLU A 577 18.79 -3.41 -4.69
C GLU A 577 19.74 -2.66 -5.63
N ASN A 578 19.76 -1.33 -5.49
CA ASN A 578 20.69 -0.43 -6.17
C ASN A 578 20.59 -0.53 -7.71
N GLY A 579 19.39 -0.75 -8.23
CA GLY A 579 19.11 -0.72 -9.67
C GLY A 579 19.64 -1.91 -10.47
N ARG A 580 19.93 -3.03 -9.81
CA ARG A 580 20.24 -4.28 -10.50
C ARG A 580 18.95 -4.94 -10.98
N TRP A 581 18.94 -5.44 -12.20
CA TRP A 581 17.82 -6.24 -12.67
C TRP A 581 18.23 -7.27 -13.71
N LEU A 582 17.52 -8.39 -13.70
CA LEU A 582 17.72 -9.54 -14.56
C LEU A 582 16.47 -9.73 -15.42
N ASP A 583 16.63 -9.73 -16.74
CA ASP A 583 15.59 -10.08 -17.71
C ASP A 583 15.87 -11.47 -18.26
N VAL A 584 14.95 -12.40 -18.06
CA VAL A 584 15.02 -13.78 -18.56
C VAL A 584 13.79 -14.05 -19.41
N LYS A 585 14.03 -14.38 -20.67
CA LYS A 585 12.98 -14.79 -21.63
C LYS A 585 13.24 -16.22 -22.08
N GLN A 586 12.26 -17.08 -21.85
CA GLN A 586 12.26 -18.47 -22.25
C GLN A 586 11.31 -18.69 -23.44
N ALA A 587 11.85 -19.24 -24.52
CA ALA A 587 11.09 -19.73 -25.66
C ALA A 587 11.49 -21.18 -25.96
N GLY A 588 10.69 -22.14 -25.50
CA GLY A 588 11.06 -23.55 -25.53
C GLY A 588 12.29 -23.82 -24.66
N SER A 589 13.36 -24.37 -25.26
CA SER A 589 14.64 -24.63 -24.57
C SER A 589 15.64 -23.47 -24.64
N ASN A 590 15.28 -22.36 -25.30
CA ASN A 590 16.17 -21.23 -25.49
C ASN A 590 15.92 -20.17 -24.43
N TYR A 591 17.00 -19.64 -23.87
CA TYR A 591 17.00 -18.56 -22.90
C TYR A 591 17.70 -17.34 -23.51
N SER A 592 17.14 -16.16 -23.25
CA SER A 592 17.66 -14.89 -23.74
C SER A 592 17.35 -13.78 -22.74
N GLY A 593 18.02 -12.63 -22.88
CA GLY A 593 17.80 -11.46 -22.04
C GLY A 593 19.13 -10.87 -21.57
N GLY A 594 19.20 -10.42 -20.33
CA GLY A 594 20.42 -9.81 -19.79
C GLY A 594 20.37 -9.54 -18.31
N LEU A 595 21.54 -9.38 -17.72
CA LEU A 595 21.73 -8.79 -16.41
C LEU A 595 22.13 -7.32 -16.61
N TYR A 596 21.52 -6.43 -15.83
CA TYR A 596 21.63 -4.98 -15.97
C TYR A 596 21.92 -4.31 -14.64
N LEU A 597 22.56 -3.15 -14.71
CA LEU A 597 22.66 -2.16 -13.64
C LEU A 597 22.23 -0.80 -14.19
N GLY A 598 21.10 -0.29 -13.70
CA GLY A 598 20.37 0.80 -14.36
C GLY A 598 20.04 0.41 -15.81
N ASP A 599 20.39 1.26 -16.76
CA ASP A 599 20.17 1.00 -18.18
C ASP A 599 21.37 0.29 -18.86
N THR A 600 22.44 0.00 -18.11
CA THR A 600 23.64 -0.65 -18.65
C THR A 600 23.54 -2.17 -18.54
N LYS A 601 23.57 -2.85 -19.69
CA LYS A 601 23.68 -4.31 -19.74
C LYS A 601 25.10 -4.73 -19.35
N ILE A 602 25.22 -5.56 -18.32
CA ILE A 602 26.50 -6.03 -17.78
C ILE A 602 26.80 -7.49 -18.13
N ALA A 603 25.79 -8.30 -18.45
CA ALA A 603 25.99 -9.68 -18.88
C ALA A 603 24.80 -10.22 -19.71
N ASP A 604 25.02 -11.31 -20.44
CA ASP A 604 24.02 -11.96 -21.28
C ASP A 604 23.33 -13.12 -20.57
N VAL A 605 22.00 -13.17 -20.61
CA VAL A 605 21.27 -14.37 -20.22
C VAL A 605 21.28 -15.36 -21.38
N THR A 606 21.75 -16.57 -21.10
CA THR A 606 21.86 -17.64 -22.10
C THR A 606 21.70 -19.00 -21.43
N ALA A 607 21.75 -20.06 -22.22
CA ALA A 607 21.87 -21.43 -21.72
C ALA A 607 23.18 -22.06 -22.17
N VAL A 608 23.98 -22.53 -21.22
CA VAL A 608 25.18 -23.32 -21.49
C VAL A 608 24.86 -24.77 -21.18
N ARG A 609 24.94 -25.63 -22.21
CA ARG A 609 24.63 -27.07 -22.10
C ARG A 609 23.22 -27.35 -21.55
N GLY A 610 22.25 -26.51 -21.93
CA GLY A 610 20.86 -26.58 -21.48
C GLY A 610 20.61 -26.00 -20.09
N ILE A 611 21.64 -25.54 -19.37
CA ILE A 611 21.51 -24.92 -18.05
C ILE A 611 21.37 -23.40 -18.24
N PRO A 612 20.28 -22.78 -17.78
CA PRO A 612 20.11 -21.33 -17.79
C PRO A 612 21.14 -20.65 -16.87
N GLY A 613 21.68 -19.52 -17.33
CA GLY A 613 22.61 -18.73 -16.55
C GLY A 613 22.94 -17.39 -17.18
N VAL A 614 23.86 -16.70 -16.53
CA VAL A 614 24.38 -15.41 -16.94
C VAL A 614 25.83 -15.60 -17.40
N LEU A 615 26.09 -15.27 -18.66
CA LEU A 615 27.42 -15.26 -19.26
C LEU A 615 27.97 -13.84 -19.18
N PHE A 616 29.01 -13.66 -18.39
CA PHE A 616 29.73 -12.41 -18.25
C PHE A 616 30.66 -12.19 -19.43
N PRO A 617 30.94 -10.93 -19.80
CA PRO A 617 31.84 -10.59 -20.90
C PRO A 617 33.28 -11.10 -20.70
N ASN A 618 33.68 -11.42 -19.48
CA ASN A 618 34.97 -12.02 -19.16
C ASN A 618 35.03 -13.55 -19.43
N GLY A 619 33.91 -14.17 -19.84
CA GLY A 619 33.77 -15.62 -20.08
C GLY A 619 33.21 -16.41 -18.90
N ASP A 620 33.07 -15.80 -17.72
CA ASP A 620 32.51 -16.48 -16.56
C ASP A 620 31.01 -16.77 -16.80
N PHE A 621 30.60 -18.00 -16.50
CA PHE A 621 29.20 -18.40 -16.55
C PHE A 621 28.70 -18.70 -15.14
N GLU A 622 27.68 -17.98 -14.70
CA GLU A 622 26.99 -18.23 -13.44
C GLU A 622 25.62 -18.84 -13.70
N SER A 623 25.38 -20.01 -13.12
CA SER A 623 24.07 -20.65 -13.22
C SER A 623 23.06 -19.90 -12.35
N LEU A 624 21.80 -19.84 -12.79
CA LEU A 624 20.70 -19.35 -11.96
C LEU A 624 20.24 -20.37 -10.89
N PHE A 625 20.94 -21.51 -10.74
CA PHE A 625 20.55 -22.65 -9.89
C PHE A 625 21.60 -23.04 -8.84
#